data_AF-A0A507FDD7-F1
#
_entry.id   AF-A0A507FDD7-F1
#
_cell.length_a   1.000
_cell.length_b   1.000
_cell.length_c   1.000
_cell.angle_alpha   90.00
_cell.angle_beta   90.00
_cell.angle_gamma   90.00
#
_symmetry.space_group_name_H-M   'P 1'
#
loop_
_entity.id
_entity.type
_entity.pdbx_description
1 polymer ?
#
loop_
_entity_poly.entity_id
_entity_poly.type
_entity_poly.pdbx_seq_one_letter_code
_entity_poly.pdbx_strand_id
1 'polypeptide(L)'
;MNHQSSCWRLCTRVLLILVTVSAVVQACSSEPPKTQKSQMDATNLTALSNEYKALRSVKGHFEGGPEFVKDVDGFNGKKHKTLDALCSSLGVPNTPLSSVVENMGIPDEVQPATQSLDQPAAASLMPGPVLSGAPITSFEEGKPFYAIYHWRGRHDYVWFLFTASGVVEKSGWYNAGE
;
A
#
# COMPACT_ATOMS: atom_id res chain seq x y z
N MET A 1 35.82 -67.40 -38.12
CA MET A 1 37.03 -68.03 -37.55
C MET A 1 37.40 -67.19 -36.33
N ASN A 2 36.82 -67.47 -35.17
CA ASN A 2 37.16 -68.49 -34.17
C ASN A 2 38.42 -68.18 -33.33
N HIS A 3 38.17 -68.15 -32.01
CA HIS A 3 39.05 -68.38 -30.86
C HIS A 3 40.09 -67.32 -30.49
N GLN A 4 40.04 -66.82 -29.25
CA GLN A 4 40.65 -67.39 -28.04
C GLN A 4 40.26 -66.56 -26.79
N SER A 5 39.74 -67.17 -25.71
CA SER A 5 40.45 -67.60 -24.47
C SER A 5 40.80 -66.39 -23.57
N SER A 6 40.51 -66.27 -22.27
CA SER A 6 40.59 -67.22 -21.14
C SER A 6 39.86 -66.56 -19.94
N CYS A 7 38.96 -67.20 -19.20
CA CYS A 7 39.22 -68.12 -18.08
C CYS A 7 40.23 -67.59 -17.02
N TRP A 8 39.74 -66.93 -15.96
CA TRP A 8 40.23 -67.20 -14.60
C TRP A 8 39.25 -66.75 -13.50
N ARG A 9 38.81 -67.75 -12.70
CA ARG A 9 38.50 -67.74 -11.25
C ARG A 9 37.53 -66.65 -10.77
N LEU A 10 36.25 -66.91 -10.56
CA LEU A 10 35.63 -67.70 -9.46
C LEU A 10 36.24 -67.47 -8.06
N CYS A 11 35.34 -67.27 -7.09
CA CYS A 11 35.52 -67.02 -5.64
C CYS A 11 35.63 -65.52 -5.28
N THR A 12 34.81 -64.88 -4.44
CA THR A 12 33.98 -65.39 -3.34
C THR A 12 32.98 -64.31 -2.91
N ARG A 13 31.70 -64.69 -2.84
CA ARG A 13 30.67 -64.32 -1.85
C ARG A 13 30.43 -62.84 -1.46
N VAL A 14 29.25 -62.38 -1.88
CA VAL A 14 28.15 -61.88 -1.01
C VAL A 14 28.55 -60.92 0.11
N LEU A 15 28.34 -59.61 -0.13
CA LEU A 15 27.71 -58.76 0.88
C LEU A 15 26.74 -57.79 0.18
N LEU A 16 25.48 -57.97 0.54
CA LEU A 16 24.30 -57.34 0.03
C LEU A 16 24.11 -56.01 0.77
N ILE A 17 24.26 -54.88 0.09
CA ILE A 17 23.82 -53.57 0.61
C ILE A 17 22.91 -52.94 -0.45
N LEU A 18 21.62 -53.08 -0.16
CA LEU A 18 20.53 -52.20 -0.58
C LEU A 18 20.98 -50.73 -0.52
N VAL A 19 20.56 -49.90 -1.49
CA VAL A 19 19.80 -48.65 -1.24
C VAL A 19 19.61 -47.87 -2.54
N THR A 20 18.35 -47.89 -2.98
CA THR A 20 17.56 -46.82 -3.62
C THR A 20 17.93 -46.29 -5.00
N VAL A 21 17.12 -46.76 -5.95
CA VAL A 21 16.52 -46.02 -7.07
C VAL A 21 16.24 -44.55 -6.72
N SER A 22 16.71 -43.64 -7.55
CA SER A 22 16.12 -42.32 -7.71
C SER A 22 16.02 -42.01 -9.19
N ALA A 23 14.85 -42.34 -9.75
CA ALA A 23 14.40 -41.84 -11.03
C ALA A 23 14.09 -40.35 -10.86
N VAL A 24 14.87 -39.50 -11.51
CA VAL A 24 14.55 -38.07 -11.63
C VAL A 24 13.45 -37.93 -12.68
N VAL A 25 12.21 -37.85 -12.20
CA VAL A 25 11.07 -37.41 -13.00
C VAL A 25 11.18 -35.89 -13.12
N GLN A 26 11.80 -35.42 -14.21
CA GLN A 26 11.80 -34.00 -14.56
C GLN A 26 10.43 -33.65 -15.13
N ALA A 27 9.47 -33.34 -14.26
CA ALA A 27 8.21 -32.73 -14.65
C ALA A 27 8.49 -31.26 -15.01
N CYS A 28 8.43 -30.95 -16.31
CA CYS A 28 8.38 -29.57 -16.79
C CYS A 28 7.06 -28.93 -16.35
N SER A 29 7.07 -28.25 -15.20
CA SER A 29 6.03 -27.29 -14.84
C SER A 29 6.17 -26.05 -15.71
N SER A 30 5.29 -25.89 -16.70
CA SER A 30 5.07 -24.62 -17.38
C SER A 30 4.21 -23.71 -16.49
N GLU A 31 4.84 -22.85 -15.70
CA GLU A 31 4.13 -21.75 -15.04
C GLU A 31 3.67 -20.71 -16.09
N PRO A 32 2.44 -20.18 -15.97
CA PRO A 32 1.95 -19.15 -16.88
C PRO A 32 2.73 -17.83 -16.67
N PRO A 33 2.98 -17.05 -17.74
CA PRO A 33 3.70 -15.79 -17.63
C PRO A 33 2.85 -14.78 -16.84
N LYS A 34 3.21 -14.53 -15.58
CA LYS A 34 2.68 -13.40 -14.82
C LYS A 34 3.20 -12.10 -15.43
N THR A 35 2.31 -11.43 -16.15
CA THR A 35 2.16 -9.97 -16.26
C THR A 35 3.34 -9.13 -15.73
N GLN A 36 4.34 -8.88 -16.56
CA GLN A 36 5.50 -8.03 -16.20
C GLN A 36 5.13 -6.56 -15.95
N LYS A 37 4.00 -6.07 -16.46
CA LYS A 37 3.53 -4.69 -16.26
C LYS A 37 3.06 -4.44 -14.81
N SER A 38 2.30 -5.37 -14.23
CA SER A 38 1.76 -5.22 -12.87
C SER A 38 2.83 -5.31 -11.79
N GLN A 39 3.95 -5.99 -12.06
CA GLN A 39 5.02 -6.16 -11.08
C GLN A 39 5.92 -4.91 -10.98
N MET A 40 6.15 -4.19 -12.09
CA MET A 40 6.83 -2.89 -12.06
C MET A 40 5.96 -1.81 -11.43
N ASP A 41 4.65 -1.79 -11.70
CA ASP A 41 3.71 -0.84 -11.09
C ASP A 41 3.62 -1.04 -9.57
N ALA A 42 3.56 -2.29 -9.09
CA ALA A 42 3.54 -2.60 -7.65
C ALA A 42 4.86 -2.24 -6.93
N THR A 43 6.00 -2.47 -7.58
CA THR A 43 7.32 -2.11 -7.02
C THR A 43 7.46 -0.59 -6.90
N ASN A 44 6.99 0.15 -7.90
CA ASN A 44 6.99 1.62 -7.89
C ASN A 44 6.04 2.17 -6.82
N LEU A 45 4.82 1.62 -6.73
CA LEU A 45 3.85 2.01 -5.71
C LEU A 45 4.39 1.79 -4.29
N THR A 46 5.06 0.66 -4.05
CA THR A 46 5.68 0.36 -2.76
C THR A 46 6.81 1.34 -2.43
N ALA A 47 7.62 1.73 -3.42
CA ALA A 47 8.67 2.73 -3.24
C ALA A 47 8.07 4.11 -2.89
N LEU A 48 7.03 4.55 -3.60
CA LEU A 48 6.30 5.79 -3.33
C LEU A 48 5.66 5.77 -1.94
N SER A 49 5.03 4.66 -1.56
CA SER A 49 4.43 4.45 -0.23
C SER A 49 5.46 4.65 0.89
N ASN A 50 6.61 3.98 0.76
CA ASN A 50 7.68 4.06 1.77
C ASN A 50 8.27 5.47 1.85
N GLU A 51 8.47 6.11 0.70
CA GLU A 51 8.96 7.48 0.62
C GLU A 51 7.97 8.47 1.26
N TYR A 52 6.67 8.35 0.96
CA TYR A 52 5.64 9.18 1.57
C TYR A 52 5.59 9.00 3.10
N LYS A 53 5.61 7.75 3.59
CA LYS A 53 5.64 7.46 5.02
C LYS A 53 6.87 8.06 5.71
N ALA A 54 8.04 7.96 5.07
CA ALA A 54 9.26 8.60 5.57
C ALA A 54 9.11 10.12 5.63
N LEU A 55 8.59 10.75 4.58
CA LEU A 55 8.37 12.20 4.52
C LEU A 55 7.30 12.69 5.51
N ARG A 56 6.28 11.87 5.79
CA ARG A 56 5.24 12.15 6.80
C ARG A 56 5.77 12.12 8.23
N SER A 57 6.90 11.43 8.47
CA SER A 57 7.55 11.44 9.79
C SER A 57 8.38 12.71 10.06
N VAL A 58 8.73 13.46 9.00
CA VAL A 58 9.49 14.69 9.11
C VAL A 58 8.53 15.85 9.38
N LYS A 59 8.64 16.46 10.56
CA LYS A 59 7.84 17.64 10.92
C LYS A 59 8.34 18.88 10.19
N GLY A 60 7.57 19.34 9.21
CA GLY A 60 7.78 20.61 8.54
C GLY A 60 7.30 21.80 9.38
N HIS A 61 7.57 23.02 8.91
CA HIS A 61 7.21 24.27 9.60
C HIS A 61 5.70 24.35 9.89
N PHE A 62 4.86 23.95 8.94
CA PHE A 62 3.40 23.97 9.08
C PHE A 62 2.83 22.91 10.02
N GLU A 63 3.64 21.91 10.38
CA GLU A 63 3.32 20.88 11.38
C GLU A 63 3.94 21.21 12.76
N GLY A 64 4.39 22.45 12.95
CA GLY A 64 5.03 22.92 14.18
C GLY A 64 6.53 22.64 14.26
N GLY A 65 7.17 22.33 13.13
CA GLY A 65 8.62 22.20 13.02
C GLY A 65 9.34 23.55 13.15
N PRO A 66 10.60 23.56 13.60
CA PRO A 66 11.35 24.79 13.83
C PRO A 66 11.76 25.51 12.54
N GLU A 67 11.91 24.78 11.43
CA GLU A 67 12.41 25.29 10.16
C GLU A 67 11.54 24.81 8.99
N PHE A 68 11.47 25.64 7.94
CA PHE A 68 10.83 25.29 6.68
C PHE A 68 11.68 24.28 5.91
N VAL A 69 11.15 23.07 5.72
CA VAL A 69 11.84 22.02 4.98
C VAL A 69 11.29 21.99 3.56
N LYS A 70 12.06 22.47 2.59
CA LYS A 70 11.63 22.58 1.17
C LYS A 70 11.02 21.30 0.60
N ASP A 71 11.54 20.13 0.98
CA ASP A 71 11.06 18.85 0.49
C ASP A 71 9.70 18.44 1.08
N VAL A 72 9.33 18.96 2.25
CA VAL A 72 8.09 18.63 2.98
C VAL A 72 7.05 19.73 2.82
N ASP A 73 7.45 20.99 3.01
CA ASP A 73 6.57 22.16 3.06
C ASP A 73 6.46 22.91 1.71
N GLY A 74 7.43 22.70 0.81
CA GLY A 74 7.53 23.42 -0.44
C GLY A 74 6.57 22.88 -1.51
N PHE A 75 5.89 23.78 -2.22
CA PHE A 75 5.12 23.42 -3.41
C PHE A 75 5.99 22.73 -4.44
N ASN A 76 5.49 21.63 -5.03
CA ASN A 76 6.28 20.71 -5.85
C ASN A 76 7.54 20.13 -5.17
N GLY A 77 7.58 20.20 -3.84
CA GLY A 77 8.50 19.46 -3.00
C GLY A 77 8.29 17.97 -3.11
N LYS A 78 9.17 17.22 -2.45
CA LYS A 78 9.18 15.77 -2.52
C LYS A 78 7.88 15.16 -1.97
N LYS A 79 7.41 15.62 -0.79
CA LYS A 79 6.16 15.14 -0.17
C LYS A 79 4.95 15.41 -1.06
N HIS A 80 4.87 16.60 -1.66
CA HIS A 80 3.80 16.95 -2.60
C HIS A 80 3.76 16.01 -3.80
N LYS A 81 4.89 15.82 -4.50
CA LYS A 81 4.97 14.97 -5.70
C LYS A 81 4.69 13.50 -5.40
N THR A 82 5.24 12.98 -4.30
CA THR A 82 5.00 11.60 -3.91
C THR A 82 3.52 11.40 -3.54
N LEU A 83 2.91 12.34 -2.82
CA LEU A 83 1.49 12.30 -2.48
C LEU A 83 0.59 12.41 -3.72
N ASP A 84 0.94 13.26 -4.69
CA ASP A 84 0.22 13.40 -5.96
C ASP A 84 0.28 12.12 -6.81
N ALA A 85 1.46 11.51 -6.89
CA ALA A 85 1.65 10.23 -7.56
C ALA A 85 0.87 9.08 -6.89
N LEU A 86 0.84 9.06 -5.55
CA LEU A 86 0.04 8.10 -4.78
C LEU A 86 -1.46 8.33 -4.99
N CYS A 87 -1.92 9.58 -4.95
CA CYS A 87 -3.32 9.93 -5.25
C CYS A 87 -3.72 9.50 -6.65
N SER A 88 -2.87 9.73 -7.66
CA SER A 88 -3.12 9.29 -9.03
C SER A 88 -3.16 7.77 -9.18
N SER A 89 -2.36 7.05 -8.40
CA SER A 89 -2.27 5.58 -8.46
C SER A 89 -3.40 4.87 -7.70
N LEU A 90 -3.76 5.39 -6.52
CA LEU A 90 -4.76 4.81 -5.60
C LEU A 90 -6.15 5.43 -5.75
N GLY A 91 -6.25 6.59 -6.39
CA GLY A 91 -7.48 7.33 -6.66
C GLY A 91 -8.35 6.75 -7.76
N VAL A 92 -7.98 5.58 -8.29
CA VAL A 92 -8.73 4.89 -9.33
C VAL A 92 -9.99 4.28 -8.71
N PRO A 93 -11.16 4.41 -9.37
CA PRO A 93 -12.40 3.80 -8.90
C PRO A 93 -12.26 2.29 -8.65
N ASN A 94 -12.92 1.79 -7.61
CA ASN A 94 -12.88 0.39 -7.13
C ASN A 94 -11.60 -0.01 -6.37
N THR A 95 -10.71 0.93 -6.03
CA THR A 95 -9.58 0.64 -5.14
C THR A 95 -10.09 0.40 -3.71
N PRO A 96 -9.77 -0.71 -3.04
CA PRO A 96 -10.25 -0.95 -1.69
C PRO A 96 -9.56 -0.05 -0.67
N LEU A 97 -10.29 0.34 0.38
CA LEU A 97 -9.76 1.12 1.51
C LEU A 97 -8.51 0.51 2.11
N SER A 98 -8.45 -0.83 2.24
CA SER A 98 -7.28 -1.54 2.76
C SER A 98 -6.01 -1.23 1.97
N SER A 99 -6.09 -1.16 0.64
CA SER A 99 -4.95 -0.83 -0.22
C SER A 99 -4.48 0.62 0.01
N VAL A 100 -5.42 1.56 0.16
CA VAL A 100 -5.09 2.96 0.45
C VAL A 100 -4.42 3.08 1.81
N VAL A 101 -4.98 2.46 2.85
CA VAL A 101 -4.42 2.49 4.21
C VAL A 101 -3.08 1.76 4.31
N GLU A 102 -2.92 0.64 3.60
CA GLU A 102 -1.65 -0.09 3.55
C GLU A 102 -0.54 0.77 2.91
N ASN A 103 -0.84 1.49 1.83
CA ASN A 103 0.14 2.29 1.10
C ASN A 103 0.35 3.69 1.71
N MET A 104 -0.68 4.36 2.21
CA MET A 104 -0.57 5.74 2.72
C MET A 104 -0.53 5.84 4.24
N GLY A 105 -0.89 4.77 4.95
CA GLY A 105 -1.09 4.77 6.40
C GLY A 105 -2.49 5.24 6.78
N ILE A 106 -2.68 5.50 8.07
CA ILE A 106 -3.97 5.95 8.60
C ILE A 106 -4.24 7.39 8.09
N PRO A 107 -5.46 7.71 7.62
CA PRO A 107 -5.82 9.08 7.26
C PRO A 107 -5.75 10.01 8.48
N ASP A 108 -5.41 11.28 8.25
CA ASP A 108 -5.34 12.28 9.32
C ASP A 108 -6.72 12.68 9.83
N GLU A 109 -7.70 12.76 8.92
CA GLU A 109 -9.09 13.08 9.24
C GLU A 109 -10.04 12.18 8.43
N VAL A 110 -11.16 11.80 9.03
CA VAL A 110 -12.23 11.04 8.36
C VAL A 110 -13.53 11.80 8.56
N GLN A 111 -14.22 12.12 7.47
CA GLN A 111 -15.45 12.90 7.49
C GLN A 111 -16.59 12.16 6.77
N PRO A 112 -17.83 12.18 7.27
CA PRO A 112 -18.97 11.68 6.53
C PRO A 112 -19.14 12.44 5.21
N ALA A 113 -19.48 11.76 4.11
CA ALA A 113 -19.63 12.42 2.81
C ALA A 113 -20.82 13.41 2.74
N THR A 114 -21.67 13.45 3.77
CA THR A 114 -22.72 14.45 3.95
C THR A 114 -22.20 15.82 4.37
N GLN A 115 -20.94 15.91 4.82
CA GLN A 115 -20.29 17.17 5.16
C GLN A 115 -19.49 17.69 3.95
N SER A 116 -19.50 19.01 3.74
CA SER A 116 -18.66 19.63 2.71
C SER A 116 -17.19 19.56 3.13
N LEU A 117 -16.27 19.29 2.20
CA LEU A 117 -14.83 19.26 2.45
C LEU A 117 -14.29 20.62 2.94
N ASP A 118 -14.96 21.72 2.60
CA ASP A 118 -14.65 23.08 3.09
C ASP A 118 -14.97 23.29 4.57
N GLN A 119 -15.72 22.38 5.18
CA GLN A 119 -16.08 22.48 6.59
C GLN A 119 -15.21 21.52 7.40
N PRO A 120 -14.34 22.03 8.30
CA PRO A 120 -13.71 21.16 9.28
C PRO A 120 -14.82 20.46 10.09
N ALA A 121 -14.57 19.25 10.59
CA ALA A 121 -15.48 18.48 11.44
C ALA A 121 -15.74 19.13 12.83
N ALA A 122 -15.97 20.43 12.86
CA ALA A 122 -16.37 21.22 14.01
C ALA A 122 -17.70 21.91 13.66
N ALA A 123 -18.68 21.73 14.55
CA ALA A 123 -19.97 22.42 14.58
C ALA A 123 -21.16 21.74 13.87
N SER A 124 -21.44 20.47 14.21
CA SER A 124 -22.84 20.12 14.51
C SER A 124 -23.20 20.76 15.87
N LEU A 125 -23.56 22.05 15.84
CA LEU A 125 -24.13 22.78 16.98
C LEU A 125 -25.56 22.27 17.25
N MET A 126 -25.67 21.11 17.89
CA MET A 126 -26.88 20.72 18.60
C MET A 126 -26.69 21.08 20.09
N PRO A 127 -27.56 21.90 20.70
CA PRO A 127 -27.54 22.11 22.15
C PRO A 127 -28.09 20.85 22.83
N GLY A 128 -27.23 19.86 23.01
CA GLY A 128 -27.45 18.66 23.80
C GLY A 128 -26.30 18.48 24.79
N PRO A 129 -26.52 17.86 25.96
CA PRO A 129 -25.52 17.78 27.03
C PRO A 129 -24.22 17.13 26.51
N VAL A 130 -23.14 17.91 26.62
CA VAL A 130 -21.76 17.57 26.21
C VAL A 130 -21.24 16.36 26.99
N LEU A 131 -21.12 15.22 26.31
CA LEU A 131 -20.15 14.20 26.68
C LEU A 131 -18.82 14.56 26.02
N SER A 132 -17.82 14.81 26.87
CA SER A 132 -16.48 15.24 26.50
C SER A 132 -15.75 14.19 25.64
N GLY A 133 -15.07 14.65 24.59
CA GLY A 133 -13.91 13.97 24.00
C GLY A 133 -14.19 12.74 23.13
N ALA A 134 -14.91 12.91 22.01
CA ALA A 134 -14.97 11.87 21.00
C ALA A 134 -13.61 11.78 20.26
N PRO A 135 -12.88 10.67 20.36
CA PRO A 135 -11.81 10.35 19.42
C PRO A 135 -12.43 10.03 18.06
N ILE A 136 -11.56 9.80 17.09
CA ILE A 136 -11.84 9.35 15.71
C ILE A 136 -12.66 8.04 15.75
N THR A 137 -13.98 8.06 15.97
CA THR A 137 -14.76 6.84 16.24
C THR A 137 -16.14 6.80 15.58
N SER A 138 -16.27 7.28 14.34
CA SER A 138 -17.52 7.06 13.60
C SER A 138 -17.28 6.90 12.11
N PHE A 139 -16.67 5.76 11.75
CA PHE A 139 -17.08 5.12 10.50
C PHE A 139 -18.55 4.73 10.70
N GLU A 140 -19.47 5.55 10.21
CA GLU A 140 -20.86 5.14 10.09
C GLU A 140 -20.87 4.00 9.05
N GLU A 141 -20.78 2.78 9.55
CA GLU A 141 -20.66 1.57 8.74
C GLU A 141 -21.82 1.54 7.73
N GLY A 142 -21.48 1.45 6.44
CA GLY A 142 -22.46 1.50 5.36
C GLY A 142 -22.83 2.90 4.84
N LYS A 143 -22.09 3.96 5.20
CA LYS A 143 -22.20 5.29 4.57
C LYS A 143 -20.90 5.70 3.85
N PRO A 144 -21.00 6.47 2.75
CA PRO A 144 -19.82 7.03 2.10
C PRO A 144 -19.12 8.05 3.01
N PHE A 145 -17.80 8.08 2.95
CA PHE A 145 -16.97 8.96 3.78
C PHE A 145 -15.72 9.43 3.03
N TYR A 146 -15.19 10.58 3.43
CA TYR A 146 -13.91 11.10 2.99
C TYR A 146 -12.80 10.64 3.94
N ALA A 147 -11.71 10.11 3.39
CA ALA A 147 -10.44 9.95 4.08
C ALA A 147 -9.48 11.05 3.62
N ILE A 148 -9.01 11.86 4.57
CA ILE A 148 -8.22 13.07 4.30
C ILE A 148 -6.77 12.84 4.77
N TYR A 149 -5.83 13.21 3.91
CA TYR A 149 -4.39 13.15 4.14
C TYR A 149 -3.80 14.55 4.01
N HIS A 150 -3.35 15.12 5.12
CA HIS A 150 -2.77 16.46 5.15
C HIS A 150 -1.38 16.46 4.52
N TRP A 151 -1.10 17.49 3.71
CA TRP A 151 0.24 17.69 3.17
C TRP A 151 1.07 18.62 4.08
N ARG A 152 0.59 19.84 4.35
CA ARG A 152 1.26 20.84 5.21
C ARG A 152 0.26 21.52 6.16
N GLY A 153 -0.29 20.72 7.06
CA GLY A 153 -1.40 21.14 7.92
C GLY A 153 -2.75 21.05 7.21
N ARG A 154 -3.78 21.70 7.77
CA ARG A 154 -5.18 21.53 7.36
C ARG A 154 -5.59 22.29 6.09
N HIS A 155 -4.68 23.07 5.50
CA HIS A 155 -4.99 23.96 4.36
C HIS A 155 -4.84 23.26 3.00
N ASP A 156 -3.86 22.36 2.86
CA ASP A 156 -3.59 21.63 1.63
C ASP A 156 -3.60 20.13 1.93
N TYR A 157 -4.52 19.41 1.28
CA TYR A 157 -4.72 17.99 1.56
C TYR A 157 -5.25 17.22 0.35
N VAL A 158 -4.98 15.92 0.37
CA VAL A 158 -5.59 14.95 -0.55
C VAL A 158 -6.76 14.28 0.15
N TRP A 159 -7.85 14.09 -0.57
CA TRP A 159 -9.02 13.38 -0.08
C TRP A 159 -9.36 12.19 -0.98
N PHE A 160 -9.86 11.13 -0.37
CA PHE A 160 -10.44 9.97 -1.03
C PHE A 160 -11.87 9.79 -0.56
N LEU A 161 -12.82 9.84 -1.48
CA LEU A 161 -14.21 9.49 -1.23
C LEU A 161 -14.37 7.97 -1.36
N PHE A 162 -14.74 7.32 -0.27
CA PHE A 162 -15.09 5.91 -0.25
C PHE A 162 -16.60 5.73 -0.31
N THR A 163 -17.05 4.72 -1.03
CA THR A 163 -18.43 4.25 -1.01
C THR A 163 -18.74 3.56 0.32
N ALA A 164 -20.03 3.28 0.57
CA ALA A 164 -20.48 2.43 1.67
C ALA A 164 -19.85 1.01 1.66
N SER A 165 -19.42 0.52 0.49
CA SER A 165 -18.75 -0.77 0.33
C SER A 165 -17.23 -0.72 0.58
N GLY A 166 -16.68 0.46 0.91
CA GLY A 166 -15.27 0.61 1.26
C GLY A 166 -14.33 0.62 0.05
N VAL A 167 -14.82 1.03 -1.13
CA VAL A 167 -13.99 1.24 -2.32
C VAL A 167 -13.94 2.71 -2.70
N VAL A 168 -12.84 3.15 -3.29
CA VAL A 168 -12.67 4.51 -3.80
C VAL A 168 -13.70 4.76 -4.90
N GLU A 169 -14.49 5.81 -4.72
CA GLU A 169 -15.37 6.36 -5.74
C GLU A 169 -14.66 7.49 -6.49
N LYS A 170 -14.03 8.41 -5.74
CA LYS A 170 -13.34 9.59 -6.25
C LYS A 170 -12.15 9.94 -5.36
N SER A 171 -11.19 10.65 -5.90
CA SER A 171 -10.13 11.31 -5.13
C SER A 171 -9.85 12.69 -5.71
N GLY A 172 -9.16 13.52 -4.95
CA GLY A 172 -8.74 14.82 -5.43
C GLY A 172 -7.86 15.57 -4.45
N TRP A 173 -7.42 16.73 -4.92
CA TRP A 173 -6.71 17.71 -4.12
C TRP A 173 -7.66 18.78 -3.64
N TYR A 174 -7.45 19.20 -2.40
CA TYR A 174 -7.96 20.46 -1.89
C TYR A 174 -6.77 21.38 -1.63
N ASN A 175 -6.78 22.52 -2.29
CA ASN A 175 -5.80 23.58 -2.12
C ASN A 175 -6.56 24.83 -1.71
N ALA A 176 -6.36 25.32 -0.48
CA ALA A 176 -7.10 26.48 0.04
C ALA A 176 -6.76 27.83 -0.64
N GLY A 177 -5.94 27.81 -1.69
CA GLY A 177 -5.43 29.00 -2.38
C GLY A 177 -4.22 29.61 -1.66
N GLU A 178 -3.25 30.09 -2.45
CA GLU A 178 -2.22 31.04 -1.98
C GLU A 178 -2.77 32.47 -1.93
#